data_AF-A0A061RTN5-F1
#
_entry.id   AF-A0A061RTN5-F1
#
_cell.length_a   1.000
_cell.length_b   1.000
_cell.length_c   1.000
_cell.angle_alpha   90.00
_cell.angle_beta   90.00
_cell.angle_gamma   90.00
#
_symmetry.space_group_name_H-M   'P 1'
#
loop_
_entity.id
_entity.type
_entity.pdbx_description
1 polymer ?
#
loop_
_entity_poly.entity_id
_entity_poly.type
_entity_poly.pdbx_seq_one_letter_code
_entity_poly.pdbx_strand_id
1 'polypeptide(L)' 'RFGRKGVAINFVRNDDVRILRDIEQYYSTQIDEMPMNVQDLI' A
#
# COMPACT_ATOMS: atom_id res chain seq x y z
N ARG A 1 -10.26 8.82 18.46
CA ARG A 1 -9.96 7.37 18.35
C ARG A 1 -8.43 7.25 18.31
N PHE A 2 -7.77 6.62 19.27
CA PHE A 2 -6.30 6.47 19.26
C PHE A 2 -5.93 5.22 18.45
N GLY A 3 -5.65 5.41 17.15
CA GLY A 3 -5.19 4.34 16.26
C GLY A 3 -3.69 4.08 16.44
N ARG A 4 -3.29 2.79 16.41
CA ARG A 4 -1.87 2.41 16.33
C ARG A 4 -1.39 2.57 14.90
N LYS A 5 -0.15 3.04 14.70
CA LYS A 5 0.50 3.01 13.38
C LYS A 5 0.78 1.54 13.02
N GLY A 6 0.53 1.19 11.76
CA GLY A 6 0.78 -0.15 11.22
C GLY A 6 1.11 -0.05 9.74
N VAL A 7 1.80 -1.07 9.22
CA VAL A 7 2.20 -1.18 7.82
C VAL A 7 1.45 -2.36 7.21
N ALA A 8 0.93 -2.19 6.00
CA ALA A 8 0.30 -3.25 5.20
C ALA A 8 1.12 -3.45 3.92
N ILE A 9 1.35 -4.71 3.54
CA ILE A 9 2.10 -5.08 2.33
C ILE A 9 1.15 -5.86 1.42
N ASN A 10 1.00 -5.40 0.18
CA ASN A 10 0.16 -6.03 -0.83
C ASN A 10 1.03 -6.78 -1.84
N PHE A 11 0.77 -8.06 -2.05
CA PHE A 11 1.37 -8.82 -3.14
C PHE A 11 0.47 -8.73 -4.36
N VAL A 12 1.00 -8.14 -5.43
CA VAL A 12 0.27 -7.92 -6.69
C VAL A 12 1.08 -8.47 -7.86
N ARG A 13 0.39 -9.02 -8.85
CA ARG A 13 0.96 -9.31 -10.16
C ARG A 13 0.73 -8.12 -11.09
N ASN A 14 1.38 -8.13 -12.26
CA ASN A 14 1.31 -7.01 -13.23
C ASN A 14 -0.11 -6.73 -13.72
N ASP A 15 -0.96 -7.75 -13.80
CA ASP A 15 -2.38 -7.66 -14.13
C ASP A 15 -3.23 -7.05 -13.02
N ASP A 16 -2.84 -7.22 -11.75
CA ASP A 16 -3.56 -6.71 -10.58
C ASP A 16 -3.36 -5.21 -10.34
N VAL A 17 -2.38 -4.58 -10.99
CA VAL A 17 -2.03 -3.15 -10.79
C VAL A 17 -3.23 -2.23 -11.05
N ARG A 18 -4.11 -2.60 -12.00
CA ARG A 18 -5.32 -1.81 -12.29
C ARG A 18 -6.29 -1.81 -11.11
N ILE A 19 -6.53 -2.97 -10.52
CA ILE A 19 -7.42 -3.14 -9.37
C ILE A 19 -6.87 -2.38 -8.16
N LEU A 20 -5.55 -2.41 -7.95
CA LEU A 20 -4.91 -1.68 -6.86
C LEU A 20 -5.11 -0.15 -6.98
N ARG A 21 -4.97 0.39 -8.19
CA ARG A 21 -5.23 1.82 -8.46
C ARG A 21 -6.70 2.20 -8.27
N ASP A 22 -7.62 1.31 -8.65
CA ASP A 22 -9.05 1.53 -8.43
C ASP A 22 -9.37 1.62 -6.92
N ILE A 23 -8.72 0.77 -6.10
CA ILE A 23 -8.86 0.79 -4.63
C ILE A 23 -8.28 2.08 -4.04
N GLU A 24 -7.08 2.49 -4.47
CA GLU A 24 -6.48 3.77 -4.05
C GLU A 24 -7.41 4.95 -4.31
N GLN A 25 -7.95 5.03 -5.52
CA GLN A 25 -8.85 6.12 -5.90
C GLN A 25 -10.17 6.06 -5.11
N TYR A 26 -10.76 4.87 -4.96
CA TYR A 26 -12.02 4.70 -4.25
C TYR A 26 -11.95 5.11 -2.78
N TYR A 27 -10.86 4.73 -2.09
CA TYR A 27 -10.67 5.07 -0.68
C TYR A 27 -9.88 6.37 -0.47
N SER A 28 -9.43 7.03 -1.54
CA SER A 28 -8.55 8.20 -1.48
C SER A 28 -7.31 7.95 -0.61
N THR A 29 -6.72 6.76 -0.74
CA THR A 29 -5.50 6.34 -0.02
C THR A 29 -4.33 6.26 -0.99
N GLN A 30 -3.12 6.45 -0.48
CA GLN A 30 -1.88 6.23 -1.23
C GLN A 30 -1.24 4.91 -0.81
N ILE A 31 -0.86 4.10 -1.79
CA ILE A 31 -0.15 2.83 -1.68
C ILE A 31 1.15 2.99 -2.47
N ASP A 32 2.22 3.31 -1.74
CA ASP A 32 3.54 3.51 -2.34
C ASP A 32 4.22 2.17 -2.66
N GLU A 33 5.13 2.19 -3.63
CA GLU A 33 5.98 1.04 -3.93
C GLU A 33 6.90 0.73 -2.74
N MET A 34 7.04 -0.57 -2.45
CA MET A 34 7.86 -1.02 -1.33
C MET A 34 9.35 -0.73 -1.63
N PRO A 35 10.08 -0.04 -0.73
CA PRO A 35 11.50 0.25 -0.91
C PRO A 35 12.33 -1.03 -0.78
N MET A 36 13.53 -1.00 -1.35
CA MET A 36 14.50 -2.11 -1.28
C MET A 36 14.85 -2.50 0.17
N ASN A 37 14.84 -1.54 1.09
CA ASN A 37 15.06 -1.78 2.50
C ASN A 37 13.77 -1.56 3.31
N VAL A 38 13.23 -2.64 3.86
CA VAL A 38 12.00 -2.61 4.67
C VAL A 38 12.19 -1.87 6.00
N GLN A 39 13.43 -1.78 6.49
CA GLN A 39 13.73 -1.09 7.75
C GLN A 39 13.46 0.41 7.67
N ASP A 40 13.45 0.99 6.46
CA ASP A 40 13.18 2.41 6.26
C ASP A 40 11.68 2.76 6.42
N LEU A 41 10.80 1.75 6.55
CA LEU A 41 9.35 1.91 6.74
C LEU A 41 8.90 1.84 8.21
N ILE A 42 9.82 1.57 9.16
CA ILE A 42 9.54 1.41 10.60
C ILE A 42 10.03 2.64 11.37
#